data_AF-A0A534BAN6-F1
#
_entry.id   AF-A0A534BAN6-F1
#
_cell.length_a   1.000
_cell.length_b   1.000
_cell.length_c   1.000
_cell.angle_alpha   90.00
_cell.angle_beta   90.00
_cell.angle_gamma   90.00
#
_symmetry.space_group_name_H-M   'P 1'
#
loop_
_entity.id
_entity.type
_entity.pdbx_description
1 polymer ?
#
loop_
_entity_poly.entity_id
_entity_poly.type
_entity_poly.pdbx_seq_one_letter_code
_entity_poly.pdbx_strand_id
1 'polypeptide(L)'
;MLRALPLAALLALSACSRQAPAPPPPAPPAAPAPSTPPATQSETTPAPAPAATAQSETQQATASQESVDNGAERPARGDASLEQMAALPAAAQLPDGKWKPGVHYDPLVPAQPTSVAPGKVEVVEVLWLACPHCYALEPYVGNWLKTKPSYVEFVRVPVMWQPIHRAHARLYYALDALGRQDLIAKAFDTIHDLAERKLPPLVGSSEDETLRVQQQFATQNGISADDFAKAYNSFTVSSNLQRAEQLTQRYHVEGVPFFVVNGKYTTDVAKAGHDCPQTAPTCGEKKLIELIGDLVATEHRH
;
A
#
# COMPACT_ATOMS: atom_id res chain seq x y z
N MET A 1 -37.69 -23.78 72.21
CA MET A 1 -38.81 -22.86 71.93
C MET A 1 -38.76 -22.57 70.42
N LEU A 2 -39.49 -23.32 69.59
CA LEU A 2 -40.78 -22.91 68.98
C LEU A 2 -40.72 -21.46 68.44
N ARG A 3 -40.85 -21.16 67.14
CA ARG A 3 -41.80 -21.64 66.13
C ARG A 3 -41.29 -21.41 64.70
N ALA A 4 -41.62 -22.33 63.81
CA ALA A 4 -41.64 -22.16 62.37
C ALA A 4 -42.92 -21.43 61.92
N LEU A 5 -42.83 -20.63 60.85
CA LEU A 5 -43.94 -20.32 59.95
C LEU A 5 -43.41 -20.12 58.52
N PRO A 6 -44.05 -20.72 57.49
CA PRO A 6 -43.56 -20.73 56.11
C PRO A 6 -44.13 -19.54 55.32
N LEU A 7 -43.36 -19.00 54.36
CA LEU A 7 -43.91 -18.09 53.36
C LEU A 7 -43.75 -18.70 51.97
N ALA A 8 -44.87 -18.70 51.27
CA ALA A 8 -45.17 -19.46 50.08
C ALA A 8 -44.37 -19.02 48.85
N ALA A 9 -44.00 -20.01 48.05
CA ALA A 9 -43.48 -19.85 46.70
C ALA A 9 -44.58 -19.34 45.75
N LEU A 10 -44.30 -18.23 45.07
CA LEU A 10 -45.06 -17.76 43.91
C LEU A 10 -44.20 -18.00 42.66
N LEU A 11 -44.53 -19.08 41.94
CA LEU A 11 -44.03 -19.38 40.60
C LEU A 11 -44.69 -18.43 39.59
N ALA A 12 -43.94 -17.45 39.08
CA ALA A 12 -44.33 -16.67 37.91
C ALA A 12 -43.77 -17.36 36.64
N LEU A 13 -44.64 -18.04 35.90
CA LEU A 13 -44.32 -18.51 34.54
C LEU A 13 -44.36 -17.33 33.57
N SER A 14 -43.18 -16.80 33.23
CA SER A 14 -43.02 -15.89 32.09
C SER A 14 -42.71 -16.69 30.84
N ALA A 15 -43.75 -16.96 30.03
CA ALA A 15 -43.63 -17.51 28.69
C ALA A 15 -43.15 -16.42 27.72
N CYS A 16 -41.85 -16.42 27.39
CA CYS A 16 -41.32 -15.62 26.29
C CYS A 16 -41.41 -16.42 24.98
N SER A 17 -42.53 -16.29 24.27
CA SER A 17 -42.63 -16.68 22.85
C SER A 17 -41.71 -15.78 22.03
N ARG A 18 -40.63 -16.35 21.46
CA ARG A 18 -39.79 -15.66 20.47
C ARG A 18 -40.54 -15.61 19.14
N GLN A 19 -41.16 -14.47 18.85
CA GLN A 19 -41.73 -14.14 17.55
C GLN A 19 -40.59 -14.01 16.53
N ALA A 20 -40.64 -14.78 15.45
CA ALA A 20 -39.74 -14.59 14.31
C ALA A 20 -40.06 -13.26 13.61
N PRO A 21 -39.06 -12.50 13.13
CA PRO A 21 -39.29 -11.26 12.39
C PRO A 21 -40.04 -11.53 11.08
N ALA A 22 -41.00 -10.65 10.77
CA ALA A 22 -41.77 -10.72 9.53
C ALA A 22 -40.85 -10.53 8.30
N PRO A 23 -41.13 -11.22 7.18
CA PRO A 23 -40.37 -11.02 5.94
C PRO A 23 -40.60 -9.60 5.38
N PRO A 24 -39.58 -9.01 4.72
CA PRO A 24 -39.70 -7.69 4.13
C PRO A 24 -40.75 -7.69 3.00
N PRO A 25 -41.43 -6.54 2.76
CA PRO A 25 -42.38 -6.42 1.67
C PRO A 25 -41.69 -6.61 0.30
N PRO A 26 -42.41 -7.12 -0.71
CA PRO A 26 -41.86 -7.33 -2.05
C PRO A 26 -41.42 -6.01 -2.68
N ALA A 27 -40.28 -6.05 -3.37
CA ALA A 27 -39.72 -4.90 -4.07
C ALA A 27 -40.69 -4.39 -5.17
N PRO A 28 -40.80 -3.06 -5.36
CA PRO A 28 -41.58 -2.51 -6.46
C PRO A 28 -40.98 -2.92 -7.82
N PRO A 29 -41.80 -3.08 -8.87
CA PRO A 29 -41.32 -3.49 -10.19
C PRO A 29 -40.33 -2.47 -10.75
N ALA A 30 -39.24 -2.99 -11.33
CA ALA A 30 -38.20 -2.20 -11.97
C ALA A 30 -38.79 -1.33 -13.10
N ALA A 31 -38.48 -0.04 -13.07
CA ALA A 31 -38.79 0.88 -14.16
C ALA A 31 -37.99 0.47 -15.42
N PRO A 32 -38.60 0.57 -16.62
CA PRO A 32 -37.97 0.14 -17.86
C PRO A 32 -36.75 1.02 -18.20
N ALA A 33 -35.68 0.36 -18.64
CA ALA A 33 -34.44 0.98 -19.09
C ALA A 33 -34.68 1.90 -20.32
N PRO A 34 -33.97 3.03 -20.43
CA PRO A 34 -34.03 3.86 -21.62
C PRO A 34 -33.36 3.15 -22.81
N SER A 35 -34.14 2.96 -23.86
CA SER A 35 -33.75 2.38 -25.14
C SER A 35 -32.87 3.34 -25.96
N THR A 36 -31.69 2.86 -26.36
CA THR A 36 -30.76 3.50 -27.29
C THR A 36 -31.33 3.52 -28.72
N PRO A 37 -31.32 4.64 -29.45
CA PRO A 37 -31.64 4.66 -30.88
C PRO A 37 -30.46 4.19 -31.74
N PRO A 38 -30.73 3.60 -32.93
CA PRO A 38 -29.73 2.93 -33.76
C PRO A 38 -28.84 3.87 -34.58
N ALA A 39 -27.66 3.33 -34.93
CA ALA A 39 -26.67 3.93 -35.82
C ALA A 39 -27.20 4.11 -37.26
N THR A 40 -26.90 5.27 -37.86
CA THR A 40 -27.04 5.51 -39.29
C THR A 40 -25.67 5.49 -39.95
N GLN A 41 -25.54 4.63 -40.95
CA GLN A 41 -24.41 4.51 -41.86
C GLN A 41 -24.38 5.69 -42.83
N SER A 42 -23.19 6.14 -43.21
CA SER A 42 -22.96 6.82 -44.49
C SER A 42 -21.54 6.52 -44.95
N GLU A 43 -21.42 5.60 -45.90
CA GLU A 43 -20.25 5.44 -46.76
C GLU A 43 -20.22 6.57 -47.80
N THR A 44 -19.07 7.20 -47.98
CA THR A 44 -18.62 7.64 -49.32
C THR A 44 -17.10 7.83 -49.33
N THR A 45 -16.45 7.14 -50.26
CA THR A 45 -15.02 7.15 -50.66
C THR A 45 -15.03 7.45 -52.19
N PRO A 46 -13.95 7.85 -52.93
CA PRO A 46 -12.51 8.03 -52.60
C PRO A 46 -11.84 9.37 -53.07
N ALA A 47 -10.65 9.63 -52.49
CA ALA A 47 -9.31 10.00 -53.07
C ALA A 47 -9.16 11.03 -54.23
N PRO A 48 -8.00 11.71 -54.45
CA PRO A 48 -6.63 11.26 -54.16
C PRO A 48 -5.60 12.31 -53.65
N ALA A 49 -4.40 11.78 -53.38
CA ALA A 49 -3.16 12.43 -52.95
C ALA A 49 -2.56 13.46 -53.96
N PRO A 50 -1.44 14.11 -53.58
CA PRO A 50 -0.20 13.75 -54.27
C PRO A 50 1.04 13.63 -53.38
N ALA A 51 2.05 12.94 -53.91
CA ALA A 51 3.41 12.79 -53.42
C ALA A 51 4.42 13.49 -54.35
N ALA A 52 5.67 13.59 -53.85
CA ALA A 52 6.93 14.06 -54.47
C ALA A 52 7.16 15.58 -54.41
N THR A 53 8.33 16.10 -54.01
CA THR A 53 9.68 15.69 -54.46
C THR A 53 10.76 16.12 -53.45
N ALA A 54 11.84 15.34 -53.37
CA ALA A 54 13.07 15.61 -52.63
C ALA A 54 14.01 16.57 -53.36
N GLN A 55 14.80 17.37 -52.64
CA GLN A 55 16.17 17.73 -53.02
C GLN A 55 17.05 17.91 -51.76
N SER A 56 18.11 17.12 -51.69
CA SER A 56 19.28 17.32 -50.83
C SER A 56 20.12 18.48 -51.36
N GLU A 57 20.65 19.31 -50.46
CA GLU A 57 21.94 19.96 -50.69
C GLU A 57 22.80 19.89 -49.43
N THR A 58 23.93 19.23 -49.63
CA THR A 58 25.11 19.13 -48.79
C THR A 58 25.76 20.50 -48.62
N GLN A 59 26.15 20.88 -47.41
CA GLN A 59 27.39 21.63 -47.25
C GLN A 59 28.03 21.44 -45.88
N GLN A 60 29.34 21.23 -45.95
CA GLN A 60 30.26 20.79 -44.92
C GLN A 60 30.54 21.84 -43.84
N ALA A 61 30.81 21.27 -42.67
CA ALA A 61 31.67 21.74 -41.61
C ALA A 61 32.83 22.67 -42.00
N THR A 62 32.97 23.75 -41.22
CA THR A 62 34.27 24.27 -40.76
C THR A 62 34.16 24.70 -39.29
N ALA A 63 35.22 24.44 -38.54
CA ALA A 63 35.32 24.55 -37.10
C ALA A 63 35.51 25.99 -36.60
N SER A 64 35.03 26.29 -35.38
CA SER A 64 35.85 26.60 -34.19
C SER A 64 35.05 27.36 -33.12
N GLN A 65 35.10 26.83 -31.89
CA GLN A 65 35.18 27.50 -30.58
C GLN A 65 34.17 28.63 -30.26
N GLU A 66 33.29 28.41 -29.28
CA GLU A 66 33.48 28.92 -27.90
C GLU A 66 32.45 28.32 -26.94
N SER A 67 32.90 28.16 -25.71
CA SER A 67 32.26 27.73 -24.46
C SER A 67 30.86 28.27 -24.17
N VAL A 68 29.96 27.41 -23.65
CA VAL A 68 29.43 27.58 -22.28
C VAL A 68 29.00 26.23 -21.72
N ASP A 69 29.64 25.84 -20.63
CA ASP A 69 29.20 24.82 -19.68
C ASP A 69 27.92 25.34 -19.00
N ASN A 70 26.83 24.60 -19.10
CA ASN A 70 25.68 24.76 -18.22
C ASN A 70 25.45 23.40 -17.56
N GLY A 71 26.32 23.08 -16.61
CA GLY A 71 26.04 22.13 -15.55
C GLY A 71 24.79 22.58 -14.81
N ALA A 72 23.64 22.02 -15.17
CA ALA A 72 22.46 22.01 -14.31
C ALA A 72 22.74 21.02 -13.16
N GLU A 73 23.50 21.50 -12.19
CA GLU A 73 23.70 20.85 -10.92
C GLU A 73 22.33 20.71 -10.24
N ARG A 74 21.87 19.46 -10.05
CA ARG A 74 20.74 19.17 -9.16
C ARG A 74 21.08 19.77 -7.80
N PRO A 75 20.20 20.59 -7.18
CA PRO A 75 20.49 21.09 -5.85
C PRO A 75 20.61 19.89 -4.91
N ALA A 76 21.79 19.74 -4.32
CA ALA A 76 22.03 18.80 -3.26
C ALA A 76 21.04 19.08 -2.13
N ARG A 77 20.45 18.01 -1.58
CA ARG A 77 19.58 18.01 -0.40
C ARG A 77 20.43 18.25 0.88
N GLY A 78 21.31 19.24 0.84
CA GLY A 78 22.25 19.59 1.91
C GLY A 78 21.95 21.00 2.41
N ASP A 79 22.11 21.20 3.71
CA ASP A 79 21.97 22.47 4.44
C ASP A 79 20.53 22.92 4.73
N ALA A 80 19.66 23.11 3.74
CA ALA A 80 18.28 23.57 4.01
C ALA A 80 17.47 22.57 4.87
N SER A 81 17.77 21.27 4.74
CA SER A 81 17.10 20.23 5.53
C SER A 81 17.56 20.24 6.99
N LEU A 82 18.82 20.60 7.28
CA LEU A 82 19.34 20.60 8.64
C LEU A 82 18.87 21.83 9.44
N GLU A 83 18.82 23.00 8.81
CA GLU A 83 18.26 24.21 9.43
C GLU A 83 16.76 24.06 9.72
N GLN A 84 16.01 23.42 8.84
CA GLN A 84 14.59 23.13 9.05
C GLN A 84 14.34 22.08 10.14
N MET A 85 15.30 21.16 10.36
CA MET A 85 15.26 20.19 11.47
C MET A 85 15.59 20.82 12.82
N ALA A 86 16.43 21.87 12.86
CA ALA A 86 16.73 22.62 14.08
C ALA A 86 15.56 23.50 14.56
N ALA A 87 14.59 23.79 13.69
CA ALA A 87 13.38 24.55 14.01
C ALA A 87 12.18 23.68 14.44
N LEU A 88 12.36 22.37 14.57
CA LEU A 88 11.28 21.49 15.05
C LEU A 88 10.96 21.82 16.52
N PRO A 89 9.68 21.98 16.89
CA PRO A 89 9.30 22.19 18.29
C PRO A 89 9.83 21.03 19.14
N ALA A 90 10.30 21.30 20.36
CA ALA A 90 10.87 20.29 21.26
C ALA A 90 9.97 19.06 21.49
N ALA A 91 8.66 19.19 21.26
CA ALA A 91 7.68 18.09 21.26
C ALA A 91 7.84 17.08 20.10
N ALA A 92 8.66 17.37 19.10
CA ALA A 92 8.96 16.48 17.96
C ALA A 92 10.26 15.68 18.14
N GLN A 93 10.99 15.89 19.25
CA GLN A 93 12.17 15.10 19.59
C GLN A 93 11.75 13.81 20.30
N LEU A 94 12.10 12.67 19.71
CA LEU A 94 11.94 11.34 20.31
C LEU A 94 12.62 11.29 21.69
N PRO A 95 12.12 10.46 22.63
CA PRO A 95 12.72 10.33 23.94
C PRO A 95 14.21 9.94 23.89
N ASP A 96 14.96 10.56 24.79
CA ASP A 96 16.32 10.20 25.22
C ASP A 96 17.46 10.26 24.18
N GLY A 97 17.25 10.86 23.01
CA GLY A 97 18.32 11.02 22.00
C GLY A 97 18.84 9.69 21.42
N LYS A 98 18.18 8.57 21.77
CA LYS A 98 18.42 7.23 21.25
C LYS A 98 18.34 7.20 19.72
N TRP A 99 17.39 7.95 19.16
CA TRP A 99 17.17 8.07 17.74
C TRP A 99 17.43 9.49 17.29
N LYS A 100 18.19 9.62 16.21
CA LYS A 100 18.61 10.92 15.66
C LYS A 100 17.86 11.21 14.36
N PRO A 101 17.08 12.31 14.28
CA PRO A 101 16.54 12.80 13.02
C PRO A 101 17.63 12.93 11.94
N GLY A 102 17.32 12.62 10.68
CA GLY A 102 18.25 12.67 9.55
C GLY A 102 19.18 11.47 9.46
N VAL A 103 19.36 10.72 10.55
CA VAL A 103 20.17 9.50 10.62
C VAL A 103 19.26 8.27 10.64
N HIS A 104 18.45 8.16 11.68
CA HIS A 104 17.63 6.98 11.94
C HIS A 104 16.24 7.07 11.31
N TYR A 105 15.71 8.28 11.17
CA TYR A 105 14.43 8.59 10.55
C TYR A 105 14.47 10.02 10.03
N ASP A 106 13.60 10.38 9.09
CA ASP A 106 13.42 11.76 8.64
C ASP A 106 12.05 12.30 9.07
N PRO A 107 11.99 13.55 9.56
CA PRO A 107 10.72 14.27 9.68
C PRO A 107 10.12 14.53 8.29
N LEU A 108 8.83 14.28 8.15
CA LEU A 108 8.06 14.59 6.95
C LEU A 108 7.38 15.96 7.12
N VAL A 109 7.84 16.94 6.36
CA VAL A 109 7.40 18.34 6.46
C VAL A 109 6.84 18.82 5.12
N PRO A 110 5.56 19.26 5.05
CA PRO A 110 4.58 19.25 6.13
C PRO A 110 4.13 17.83 6.50
N ALA A 111 3.68 17.66 7.74
CA ALA A 111 3.05 16.42 8.18
C ALA A 111 1.84 16.10 7.29
N GLN A 112 1.68 14.83 6.95
CA GLN A 112 0.62 14.35 6.07
C GLN A 112 -0.58 13.84 6.89
N PRO A 113 -1.82 14.03 6.40
CA PRO A 113 -3.00 13.48 7.04
C PRO A 113 -2.95 11.95 7.09
N THR A 114 -3.31 11.40 8.25
CA THR A 114 -3.52 9.97 8.46
C THR A 114 -4.97 9.59 8.18
N SER A 115 -5.22 8.28 8.01
CA SER A 115 -6.56 7.77 7.69
C SER A 115 -7.22 6.97 8.81
N VAL A 116 -6.60 7.01 9.99
CA VAL A 116 -6.99 6.21 11.15
C VAL A 116 -7.89 7.02 12.08
N ALA A 117 -8.66 6.33 12.93
CA ALA A 117 -9.56 6.99 13.86
C ALA A 117 -8.79 7.94 14.83
N PRO A 118 -9.42 9.02 15.33
CA PRO A 118 -8.83 9.86 16.36
C PRO A 118 -8.32 9.03 17.56
N GLY A 119 -7.14 9.38 18.08
CA GLY A 119 -6.48 8.64 19.16
C GLY A 119 -5.78 7.35 18.73
N LYS A 120 -5.73 7.05 17.41
CA LYS A 120 -4.86 6.04 16.84
C LYS A 120 -3.61 6.65 16.22
N VAL A 121 -2.53 5.89 16.23
CA VAL A 121 -1.28 6.22 15.53
C VAL A 121 -1.16 5.32 14.31
N GLU A 122 -1.12 5.92 13.11
CA GLU A 122 -0.97 5.18 11.85
C GLU A 122 0.50 4.77 11.66
N VAL A 123 0.74 3.51 11.31
CA VAL A 123 2.03 3.03 10.81
C VAL A 123 1.80 2.44 9.43
N VAL A 124 2.34 3.11 8.42
CA VAL A 124 2.26 2.66 7.03
C VAL A 124 3.55 1.93 6.67
N GLU A 125 3.43 0.70 6.20
CA GLU A 125 4.49 0.00 5.47
C GLU A 125 4.21 0.11 3.97
N VAL A 126 5.12 0.75 3.24
CA VAL A 126 5.15 0.75 1.77
C VAL A 126 6.07 -0.37 1.31
N LEU A 127 5.54 -1.28 0.48
CA LEU A 127 6.20 -2.53 0.12
C LEU A 127 6.01 -2.89 -1.36
N TRP A 128 6.72 -3.93 -1.79
CA TRP A 128 6.48 -4.60 -3.06
C TRP A 128 6.58 -6.11 -2.86
N LEU A 129 5.59 -6.86 -3.37
CA LEU A 129 5.52 -8.33 -3.21
C LEU A 129 6.75 -9.09 -3.74
N ALA A 130 7.53 -8.52 -4.66
CA ALA A 130 8.74 -9.15 -5.20
C ALA A 130 10.04 -8.49 -4.72
N CYS A 131 9.96 -7.60 -3.71
CA CYS A 131 11.15 -7.03 -3.12
C CYS A 131 11.75 -8.00 -2.09
N PRO A 132 13.01 -8.47 -2.28
CA PRO A 132 13.64 -9.41 -1.36
C PRO A 132 13.82 -8.84 0.04
N HIS A 133 14.04 -7.52 0.17
CA HIS A 133 14.16 -6.86 1.47
C HIS A 133 12.81 -6.72 2.19
N CYS A 134 11.70 -6.55 1.46
CA CYS A 134 10.36 -6.61 2.06
C CYS A 134 10.08 -8.02 2.59
N TYR A 135 10.40 -9.05 1.79
CA TYR A 135 10.20 -10.43 2.19
C TYR A 135 11.03 -10.84 3.40
N ALA A 136 12.31 -10.44 3.46
CA ALA A 136 13.16 -10.66 4.62
C ALA A 136 12.65 -9.98 5.90
N LEU A 137 11.90 -8.88 5.76
CA LEU A 137 11.34 -8.11 6.87
C LEU A 137 10.04 -8.69 7.42
N GLU A 138 9.27 -9.45 6.61
CA GLU A 138 7.96 -9.99 6.99
C GLU A 138 7.93 -10.74 8.33
N PRO A 139 8.91 -11.60 8.70
CA PRO A 139 8.91 -12.26 10.00
C PRO A 139 8.98 -11.29 11.19
N TYR A 140 9.68 -10.15 11.03
CA TYR A 140 9.82 -9.13 12.07
C TYR A 140 8.54 -8.33 12.24
N VAL A 141 7.97 -7.85 11.13
CA VAL A 141 6.68 -7.15 11.12
C VAL A 141 5.59 -8.08 11.64
N GLY A 142 5.49 -9.30 11.13
CA GLY A 142 4.49 -10.29 11.56
C GLY A 142 4.57 -10.63 13.04
N ASN A 143 5.75 -10.67 13.65
CA ASN A 143 5.90 -10.85 15.09
C ASN A 143 5.53 -9.60 15.89
N TRP A 144 5.89 -8.42 15.41
CA TRP A 144 5.47 -7.16 16.03
C TRP A 144 3.95 -6.96 15.96
N LEU A 145 3.29 -7.30 14.85
CA LEU A 145 1.83 -7.18 14.72
C LEU A 145 1.05 -7.98 15.77
N LYS A 146 1.60 -9.10 16.25
CA LYS A 146 1.00 -9.90 17.34
C LYS A 146 1.06 -9.21 18.70
N THR A 147 1.97 -8.25 18.87
CA THR A 147 2.28 -7.62 20.15
C THR A 147 2.18 -6.09 20.12
N LYS A 148 1.89 -5.50 18.95
CA LYS A 148 1.80 -4.04 18.78
C LYS A 148 0.78 -3.45 19.75
N PRO A 149 0.99 -2.22 20.24
CA PRO A 149 0.01 -1.56 21.10
C PRO A 149 -1.35 -1.40 20.39
N SER A 150 -2.44 -1.47 21.16
CA SER A 150 -3.81 -1.41 20.61
C SER A 150 -4.16 -0.05 19.98
N TYR A 151 -3.41 1.00 20.31
CA TYR A 151 -3.56 2.32 19.71
C TYR A 151 -2.85 2.47 18.37
N VAL A 152 -2.06 1.49 17.95
CA VAL A 152 -1.40 1.51 16.64
C VAL A 152 -2.31 0.86 15.61
N GLU A 153 -2.54 1.57 14.50
CA GLU A 153 -3.20 1.02 13.31
C GLU A 153 -2.14 0.81 12.23
N PHE A 154 -2.00 -0.43 11.76
CA PHE A 154 -0.96 -0.80 10.81
C PHE A 154 -1.56 -0.98 9.42
N VAL A 155 -1.01 -0.28 8.44
CA VAL A 155 -1.52 -0.25 7.07
C VAL A 155 -0.40 -0.63 6.11
N ARG A 156 -0.66 -1.55 5.21
CA ARG A 156 0.26 -1.90 4.12
C ARG A 156 -0.19 -1.26 2.83
N VAL A 157 0.77 -0.72 2.10
CA VAL A 157 0.54 -0.01 0.84
C VAL A 157 1.53 -0.54 -0.19
N PRO A 158 1.10 -1.34 -1.16
CA PRO A 158 1.94 -1.70 -2.29
C PRO A 158 2.35 -0.46 -3.09
N VAL A 159 3.62 -0.38 -3.47
CA VAL A 159 4.14 0.70 -4.30
C VAL A 159 3.59 0.66 -5.72
N MET A 160 3.49 1.82 -6.39
CA MET A 160 2.80 1.97 -7.69
C MET A 160 3.68 2.54 -8.82
N TRP A 161 5.00 2.41 -8.75
CA TRP A 161 5.92 3.09 -9.69
C TRP A 161 5.83 2.66 -11.15
N GLN A 162 5.77 1.35 -11.43
CA GLN A 162 5.91 0.77 -12.78
C GLN A 162 4.85 -0.32 -12.99
N PRO A 163 4.58 -0.77 -14.24
CA PRO A 163 3.54 -1.75 -14.52
C PRO A 163 3.61 -3.02 -13.66
N ILE A 164 4.81 -3.57 -13.42
CA ILE A 164 4.98 -4.75 -12.55
C ILE A 164 4.56 -4.48 -11.08
N HIS A 165 4.86 -3.30 -10.55
CA HIS A 165 4.45 -2.90 -9.21
C HIS A 165 2.93 -2.80 -9.13
N ARG A 166 2.29 -2.18 -10.14
CA ARG A 166 0.83 -2.05 -10.22
C ARG A 166 0.14 -3.41 -10.34
N ALA A 167 0.72 -4.35 -11.09
CA ALA A 167 0.22 -5.72 -11.18
C ALA A 167 0.27 -6.46 -9.84
N HIS A 168 1.37 -6.34 -9.08
CA HIS A 168 1.47 -6.92 -7.74
C HIS A 168 0.57 -6.20 -6.72
N ALA A 169 0.42 -4.88 -6.83
CA ALA A 169 -0.50 -4.12 -6.00
C ALA A 169 -1.95 -4.56 -6.21
N ARG A 170 -2.34 -4.84 -7.47
CA ARG A 170 -3.68 -5.33 -7.77
C ARG A 170 -3.90 -6.74 -7.22
N LEU A 171 -2.91 -7.63 -7.33
CA LEU A 171 -2.95 -8.94 -6.66
C LEU A 171 -3.15 -8.78 -5.15
N TYR A 172 -2.32 -7.95 -4.50
CA TYR A 172 -2.40 -7.68 -3.07
C TYR A 172 -3.81 -7.22 -2.67
N TYR A 173 -4.34 -6.19 -3.32
CA TYR A 173 -5.65 -5.64 -2.96
C TYR A 173 -6.82 -6.57 -3.34
N ALA A 174 -6.69 -7.41 -4.37
CA ALA A 174 -7.70 -8.42 -4.69
C ALA A 174 -7.79 -9.48 -3.59
N LEU A 175 -6.64 -9.96 -3.09
CA LEU A 175 -6.59 -10.91 -1.98
C LEU A 175 -7.07 -10.28 -0.67
N ASP A 176 -6.71 -9.02 -0.42
CA ASP A 176 -7.16 -8.24 0.73
C ASP A 176 -8.69 -8.06 0.73
N ALA A 177 -9.27 -7.68 -0.41
CA ALA A 177 -10.72 -7.53 -0.58
C ALA A 177 -11.48 -8.85 -0.38
N LEU A 178 -10.83 -10.00 -0.64
CA LEU A 178 -11.36 -11.34 -0.38
C LEU A 178 -11.13 -11.81 1.06
N GLY A 179 -10.47 -11.01 1.91
CA GLY A 179 -10.13 -11.36 3.28
C GLY A 179 -9.06 -12.47 3.39
N ARG A 180 -8.27 -12.69 2.35
CA ARG A 180 -7.28 -13.78 2.25
C ARG A 180 -5.87 -13.32 2.55
N GLN A 181 -5.67 -12.85 3.79
CA GLN A 181 -4.34 -12.44 4.30
C GLN A 181 -3.33 -13.59 4.25
N ASP A 182 -3.80 -14.82 4.46
CA ASP A 182 -2.99 -16.04 4.33
C ASP A 182 -2.41 -16.20 2.91
N LEU A 183 -3.15 -15.77 1.88
CA LEU A 183 -2.70 -15.84 0.50
C LEU A 183 -1.82 -14.66 0.09
N ILE A 184 -1.89 -13.53 0.78
CA ILE A 184 -0.91 -12.46 0.61
C ILE A 184 0.47 -12.94 1.07
N ALA A 185 0.54 -13.57 2.25
CA ALA A 185 1.78 -14.20 2.72
C ALA A 185 2.27 -15.28 1.75
N LYS A 186 1.37 -16.16 1.29
CA LYS A 186 1.73 -17.19 0.30
C LYS A 186 2.18 -16.60 -1.05
N ALA A 187 1.64 -15.45 -1.46
CA ALA A 187 2.07 -14.78 -2.69
C ALA A 187 3.50 -14.26 -2.56
N PHE A 188 3.89 -13.72 -1.39
CA PHE A 188 5.28 -13.39 -1.08
C PHE A 188 6.19 -14.61 -1.25
N ASP A 189 5.88 -15.72 -0.57
CA ASP A 189 6.67 -16.96 -0.67
C ASP A 189 6.79 -17.42 -2.13
N THR A 190 5.66 -17.52 -2.82
CA THR A 190 5.58 -18.02 -4.21
C THR A 190 6.40 -17.15 -5.16
N ILE A 191 6.32 -15.83 -5.04
CA ILE A 191 7.05 -14.90 -5.91
C ILE A 191 8.57 -15.04 -5.71
N HIS A 192 9.03 -15.19 -4.48
CA HIS A 192 10.46 -15.32 -4.19
C HIS A 192 10.99 -16.70 -4.61
N ASP A 193 10.24 -17.78 -4.40
CA ASP A 193 10.56 -19.11 -4.91
C ASP A 193 10.65 -19.14 -6.45
N LEU A 194 9.74 -18.43 -7.13
CA LEU A 194 9.78 -18.28 -8.59
C LEU A 194 11.03 -17.51 -9.04
N ALA A 195 11.42 -16.45 -8.32
CA ALA A 195 12.61 -15.66 -8.60
C ALA A 195 13.89 -16.50 -8.48
N GLU A 196 14.03 -17.35 -7.46
CA GLU A 196 15.16 -18.28 -7.31
C GLU A 196 15.28 -19.24 -8.50
N ARG A 197 14.13 -19.65 -9.04
CA ARG A 197 14.02 -20.52 -10.22
C ARG A 197 14.09 -19.76 -11.55
N LYS A 198 14.29 -18.43 -11.51
CA LYS A 198 14.32 -17.54 -12.68
C LYS A 198 13.02 -17.59 -13.52
N LEU A 199 11.89 -17.71 -12.84
CA LEU A 199 10.55 -17.73 -13.43
C LEU A 199 9.82 -16.39 -13.21
N PRO A 200 8.82 -16.04 -14.06
CA PRO A 200 8.05 -14.82 -13.90
C PRO A 200 7.33 -14.73 -12.53
N PRO A 201 7.36 -13.57 -11.84
CA PRO A 201 6.90 -13.44 -10.45
C PRO A 201 5.37 -13.24 -10.37
N LEU A 202 4.58 -14.16 -10.89
CA LEU A 202 3.11 -14.01 -11.00
C LEU A 202 2.65 -12.79 -11.83
N VAL A 203 3.43 -12.46 -12.88
CA VAL A 203 3.11 -11.41 -13.86
C VAL A 203 3.40 -11.95 -15.25
N GLY A 204 2.53 -11.60 -16.21
CA GLY A 204 2.66 -11.98 -17.62
C GLY A 204 3.17 -10.85 -18.51
N SER A 205 3.26 -11.10 -19.81
CA SER A 205 3.72 -10.12 -20.81
C SER A 205 2.64 -9.10 -21.21
N SER A 206 1.39 -9.34 -20.81
CA SER A 206 0.24 -8.45 -20.99
C SER A 206 -0.64 -8.41 -19.73
N GLU A 207 -1.60 -7.49 -19.70
CA GLU A 207 -2.58 -7.41 -18.61
C GLU A 207 -3.44 -8.67 -18.51
N ASP A 208 -3.90 -9.21 -19.64
CA ASP A 208 -4.69 -10.45 -19.71
C ASP A 208 -3.88 -11.66 -19.22
N GLU A 209 -2.62 -11.76 -19.63
CA GLU A 209 -1.76 -12.85 -19.18
C GLU A 209 -1.45 -12.74 -17.68
N THR A 210 -1.24 -11.52 -17.18
CA THR A 210 -1.05 -11.23 -15.76
C THR A 210 -2.26 -11.66 -14.95
N LEU A 211 -3.47 -11.25 -15.36
CA LEU A 211 -4.72 -11.69 -14.73
C LEU A 211 -4.80 -13.23 -14.71
N ARG A 212 -4.53 -13.89 -15.84
CA ARG A 212 -4.59 -15.35 -15.95
C ARG A 212 -3.64 -16.05 -14.97
N VAL A 213 -2.38 -15.59 -14.87
CA VAL A 213 -1.38 -16.19 -13.98
C VAL A 213 -1.75 -15.96 -12.50
N GLN A 214 -2.21 -14.77 -12.15
CA GLN A 214 -2.63 -14.44 -10.78
C GLN A 214 -3.90 -15.16 -10.37
N GLN A 215 -4.86 -15.30 -11.29
CA GLN A 215 -6.07 -16.10 -11.09
C GLN A 215 -5.75 -17.60 -10.96
N GLN A 216 -4.76 -18.10 -11.71
CA GLN A 216 -4.28 -19.47 -11.54
C GLN A 216 -3.70 -19.68 -10.13
N PHE A 217 -2.90 -18.75 -9.62
CA PHE A 217 -2.44 -18.78 -8.23
C PHE A 217 -3.63 -18.78 -7.25
N ALA A 218 -4.63 -17.91 -7.43
CA ALA A 218 -5.79 -17.83 -6.55
C ALA A 218 -6.61 -19.14 -6.54
N THR A 219 -6.85 -19.74 -7.72
CA THR A 219 -7.61 -20.99 -7.88
C THR A 219 -6.91 -22.20 -7.30
N GLN A 220 -5.60 -22.30 -7.46
CA GLN A 220 -4.79 -23.34 -6.78
C GLN A 220 -4.83 -23.23 -5.25
N ASN A 221 -5.28 -22.09 -4.72
CA ASN A 221 -5.37 -21.78 -3.30
C ASN A 221 -6.82 -21.58 -2.80
N GLY A 222 -7.79 -22.14 -3.55
CA GLY A 222 -9.17 -22.29 -3.10
C GLY A 222 -10.07 -21.07 -3.30
N ILE A 223 -9.66 -20.05 -4.05
CA ILE A 223 -10.54 -18.97 -4.52
C ILE A 223 -11.13 -19.38 -5.87
N SER A 224 -12.43 -19.25 -6.09
CA SER A 224 -12.99 -19.52 -7.43
C SER A 224 -12.47 -18.52 -8.46
N ALA A 225 -12.38 -18.96 -9.72
CA ALA A 225 -12.01 -18.09 -10.84
C ALA A 225 -12.85 -16.80 -10.88
N ASP A 226 -14.17 -16.96 -10.71
CA ASP A 226 -15.13 -15.86 -10.75
C ASP A 226 -14.99 -14.91 -9.57
N ASP A 227 -14.79 -15.42 -8.35
CA ASP A 227 -14.63 -14.57 -7.17
C ASP A 227 -13.33 -13.76 -7.24
N PHE A 228 -12.24 -14.37 -7.70
CA PHE A 228 -10.99 -13.65 -7.94
C PHE A 228 -11.19 -12.56 -9.00
N ALA A 229 -11.76 -12.89 -10.16
CA ALA A 229 -11.97 -11.93 -11.23
C ALA A 229 -12.89 -10.76 -10.81
N LYS A 230 -13.94 -11.04 -10.02
CA LYS A 230 -14.82 -10.01 -9.45
C LYS A 230 -14.07 -9.09 -8.49
N ALA A 231 -13.28 -9.65 -7.57
CA ALA A 231 -12.48 -8.85 -6.64
C ALA A 231 -11.42 -8.02 -7.37
N TYR A 232 -10.67 -8.63 -8.28
CA TYR A 232 -9.60 -8.01 -9.07
C TYR A 232 -10.07 -6.80 -9.88
N ASN A 233 -11.30 -6.87 -10.42
CA ASN A 233 -11.93 -5.81 -11.20
C ASN A 233 -12.89 -4.92 -10.38
N SER A 234 -12.92 -5.08 -9.05
CA SER A 234 -13.86 -4.35 -8.20
C SER A 234 -13.53 -2.86 -8.11
N PHE A 235 -14.56 -2.07 -7.80
CA PHE A 235 -14.39 -0.65 -7.46
C PHE A 235 -13.45 -0.48 -6.26
N THR A 236 -13.60 -1.30 -5.21
CA THR A 236 -12.74 -1.28 -4.02
C THR A 236 -11.27 -1.43 -4.37
N VAL A 237 -10.90 -2.43 -5.18
CA VAL A 237 -9.52 -2.63 -5.63
C VAL A 237 -9.03 -1.43 -6.45
N SER A 238 -9.86 -0.91 -7.35
CA SER A 238 -9.51 0.26 -8.17
C SER A 238 -9.26 1.51 -7.31
N SER A 239 -10.10 1.77 -6.30
CA SER A 239 -9.92 2.87 -5.35
C SER A 239 -8.67 2.69 -4.49
N ASN A 240 -8.39 1.47 -4.03
CA ASN A 240 -7.19 1.16 -3.25
C ASN A 240 -5.90 1.37 -4.06
N LEU A 241 -5.90 1.00 -5.35
CA LEU A 241 -4.77 1.25 -6.25
C LEU A 241 -4.53 2.75 -6.44
N GLN A 242 -5.58 3.53 -6.68
CA GLN A 242 -5.46 4.99 -6.82
C GLN A 242 -4.94 5.62 -5.52
N ARG A 243 -5.44 5.18 -4.37
CA ARG A 243 -4.96 5.63 -3.07
C ARG A 243 -3.50 5.26 -2.86
N ALA A 244 -3.09 4.04 -3.19
CA ALA A 244 -1.70 3.60 -3.06
C ALA A 244 -0.74 4.46 -3.90
N GLU A 245 -1.17 4.84 -5.11
CA GLU A 245 -0.42 5.74 -5.98
C GLU A 245 -0.27 7.14 -5.38
N GLN A 246 -1.36 7.70 -4.85
CA GLN A 246 -1.32 8.99 -4.15
C GLN A 246 -0.41 8.93 -2.92
N LEU A 247 -0.46 7.86 -2.12
CA LEU A 247 0.39 7.69 -0.94
C LEU A 247 1.87 7.55 -1.33
N THR A 248 2.16 6.79 -2.39
CA THR A 248 3.52 6.64 -2.93
C THR A 248 4.13 7.99 -3.29
N GLN A 249 3.35 8.87 -3.95
CA GLN A 249 3.81 10.20 -4.34
C GLN A 249 3.90 11.16 -3.14
N ARG A 250 2.86 11.18 -2.31
CA ARG A 250 2.71 12.07 -1.15
C ARG A 250 3.78 11.87 -0.09
N TYR A 251 4.22 10.64 0.10
CA TYR A 251 5.31 10.30 1.02
C TYR A 251 6.69 10.34 0.37
N HIS A 252 6.80 10.73 -0.90
CA HIS A 252 8.05 10.74 -1.66
C HIS A 252 8.79 9.39 -1.59
N VAL A 253 8.05 8.29 -1.79
CA VAL A 253 8.63 6.95 -1.68
C VAL A 253 9.57 6.70 -2.86
N GLU A 254 10.86 6.61 -2.55
CA GLU A 254 11.94 6.35 -3.52
C GLU A 254 12.47 4.89 -3.44
N GLY A 255 12.11 4.15 -2.38
CA GLY A 255 12.57 2.78 -2.11
C GLY A 255 11.58 2.00 -1.25
N VAL A 256 11.76 0.67 -1.17
CA VAL A 256 11.00 -0.23 -0.27
C VAL A 256 11.95 -1.28 0.34
N PRO A 257 11.65 -1.82 1.55
CA PRO A 257 10.54 -1.45 2.42
C PRO A 257 10.72 -0.05 3.03
N PHE A 258 9.64 0.72 3.08
CA PHE A 258 9.65 2.10 3.56
C PHE A 258 8.50 2.33 4.53
N PHE A 259 8.77 3.00 5.63
CA PHE A 259 7.80 3.16 6.72
C PHE A 259 7.47 4.63 6.93
N VAL A 260 6.19 4.90 7.18
CA VAL A 260 5.71 6.21 7.62
C VAL A 260 5.00 6.06 8.95
N VAL A 261 5.43 6.80 9.97
CA VAL A 261 4.78 6.84 11.27
C VAL A 261 4.02 8.15 11.44
N ASN A 262 2.72 8.02 11.69
CA ASN A 262 1.73 9.07 11.89
C ASN A 262 1.73 10.19 10.82
N GLY A 263 2.14 9.88 9.60
CA GLY A 263 2.31 10.88 8.54
C GLY A 263 3.37 11.95 8.84
N LYS A 264 4.20 11.76 9.87
CA LYS A 264 5.17 12.74 10.38
C LYS A 264 6.62 12.29 10.29
N TYR A 265 6.87 10.99 10.23
CA TYR A 265 8.21 10.44 10.24
C TYR A 265 8.34 9.37 9.18
N THR A 266 9.48 9.35 8.48
CA THR A 266 9.80 8.31 7.52
C THR A 266 11.08 7.57 7.93
N THR A 267 11.15 6.29 7.66
CA THR A 267 12.33 5.47 7.93
C THR A 267 12.31 4.23 7.04
N ASP A 268 13.43 3.53 6.99
CA ASP A 268 13.55 2.19 6.41
C ASP A 268 14.50 1.34 7.28
N VAL A 269 14.78 0.12 6.83
CA VAL A 269 15.70 -0.81 7.50
C VAL A 269 17.11 -0.23 7.61
N ALA A 270 17.59 0.46 6.57
CA ALA A 270 18.95 0.97 6.51
C ALA A 270 19.15 2.16 7.46
N LYS A 271 18.21 3.11 7.48
CA LYS A 271 18.24 4.26 8.38
C LYS A 271 18.13 3.82 9.85
N ALA A 272 17.12 3.01 10.17
CA ALA A 272 16.95 2.53 11.54
C ALA A 272 18.17 1.72 12.02
N GLY A 273 18.79 0.97 11.11
CA GLY A 273 20.00 0.19 11.34
C GLY A 273 21.32 0.93 11.12
N HIS A 274 21.35 2.27 11.05
CA HIS A 274 22.57 3.02 10.70
C HIS A 274 23.79 2.63 11.55
N ASP A 275 23.58 2.42 12.86
CA ASP A 275 24.64 2.06 13.82
C ASP A 275 24.91 0.54 13.89
N CYS A 276 24.28 -0.28 13.05
CA CYS A 276 24.44 -1.73 13.07
C CYS A 276 25.82 -2.17 12.55
N PRO A 277 26.48 -3.12 13.23
CA PRO A 277 27.72 -3.67 12.73
C PRO A 277 27.46 -4.54 11.50
N GLN A 278 28.36 -4.48 10.51
CA GLN A 278 28.28 -5.27 9.27
C GLN A 278 28.26 -6.79 9.52
N THR A 279 28.71 -7.23 10.69
CA THR A 279 28.69 -8.63 11.12
C THR A 279 27.32 -9.10 11.63
N ALA A 280 26.34 -8.22 11.75
CA ALA A 280 25.00 -8.52 12.23
C ALA A 280 23.94 -8.26 11.14
N PRO A 281 23.76 -9.20 10.19
CA PRO A 281 22.96 -8.99 8.98
C PRO A 281 21.46 -8.77 9.23
N THR A 282 20.97 -9.05 10.43
CA THR A 282 19.55 -8.87 10.83
C THR A 282 19.34 -7.74 11.85
N CYS A 283 20.38 -6.93 12.09
CA CYS A 283 20.32 -5.87 13.08
C CYS A 283 19.37 -4.75 12.65
N GLY A 284 19.36 -4.39 11.36
CA GLY A 284 18.53 -3.30 10.84
C GLY A 284 17.04 -3.55 11.01
N GLU A 285 16.57 -4.76 10.73
CA GLU A 285 15.16 -5.15 10.85
C GLU A 285 14.68 -5.04 12.30
N LYS A 286 15.51 -5.49 13.25
CA LYS A 286 15.19 -5.37 14.68
C LYS A 286 15.17 -3.90 15.12
N LYS A 287 16.15 -3.11 14.66
CA LYS A 287 16.24 -1.68 14.98
C LYS A 287 15.08 -0.89 14.40
N LEU A 288 14.61 -1.27 13.21
CA LEU A 288 13.41 -0.69 12.61
C LEU A 288 12.16 -0.91 13.47
N ILE A 289 11.92 -2.14 13.93
CA ILE A 289 10.77 -2.42 14.82
C ILE A 289 10.89 -1.64 16.15
N GLU A 290 12.09 -1.56 16.71
CA GLU A 290 12.37 -0.80 17.93
C GLU A 290 12.08 0.71 17.74
N LEU A 291 12.58 1.30 16.65
CA LEU A 291 12.36 2.70 16.29
C LEU A 291 10.88 3.00 16.06
N ILE A 292 10.16 2.14 15.32
CA ILE A 292 8.71 2.29 15.12
C ILE A 292 7.99 2.28 16.47
N GLY A 293 8.37 1.37 17.38
CA GLY A 293 7.82 1.30 18.74
C GLY A 293 7.98 2.61 19.53
N ASP A 294 9.17 3.22 19.47
CA ASP A 294 9.44 4.48 20.17
C ASP A 294 8.73 5.68 19.52
N LEU A 295 8.66 5.72 18.18
CA LEU A 295 7.91 6.75 17.43
C LEU A 295 6.42 6.70 17.75
N VAL A 296 5.79 5.51 17.72
CA VAL A 296 4.35 5.41 18.00
C VAL A 296 4.03 5.71 19.47
N ALA A 297 4.93 5.35 20.40
CA ALA A 297 4.76 5.70 21.82
C ALA A 297 4.88 7.21 22.05
N THR A 298 5.73 7.90 21.29
CA THR A 298 5.87 9.36 21.32
C THR A 298 4.61 10.03 20.80
N GLU A 299 4.11 9.58 19.65
CA GLU A 299 2.89 10.12 19.03
C GLU A 299 1.61 9.85 19.82
N HIS A 300 1.56 8.81 20.64
CA HIS A 300 0.41 8.59 21.52
C HIS A 300 0.38 9.58 22.68
N ARG A 301 1.53 10.04 23.18
CA ARG A 301 1.60 10.92 24.36
C ARG A 301 1.17 12.37 24.06
N HIS A 302 1.10 12.73 22.79
CA HIS A 302 0.87 14.09 22.29
C HIS A 302 -0.35 14.14 21.37
#